data_AF-A0A822FAL8-F1
#
_entry.id   AF-A0A822FAL8-F1
#
_cell.length_a   1.000
_cell.length_b   1.000
_cell.length_c   1.000
_cell.angle_alpha   90.00
_cell.angle_beta   90.00
_cell.angle_gamma   90.00
#
_symmetry.space_group_name_H-M   'P 1'
#
loop_
_entity.id
_entity.type
_entity.pdbx_description
1 polymer ?
#
loop_
_entity_poly.entity_id
_entity_poly.type
_entity_poly.pdbx_seq_one_letter_code
_entity_poly.pdbx_strand_id
1 'polypeptide(L)' 'MDISEFEKNSLSNIILRSTYTPSANDNDTDKSFFLGIDEAGRGPVLGPMVYSAFFCDENHLSILSDLGCAGNSTLY' A
#
# COMPACT_ATOMS: atom_id res chain seq x y z
N MET A 1 -4.12 5.99 -8.85
CA MET A 1 -2.78 6.43 -8.40
C MET A 1 -2.07 6.97 -9.63
N ASP A 2 -1.57 8.20 -9.58
CA ASP A 2 -0.90 8.85 -10.73
C ASP A 2 0.60 8.62 -10.66
N ILE A 3 1.19 8.03 -11.70
CA ILE A 3 2.62 7.71 -11.78
C ILE A 3 3.40 8.66 -12.71
N SER A 4 2.73 9.68 -13.26
CA SER A 4 3.31 10.59 -14.25
C SER A 4 4.56 11.31 -13.75
N GLU A 5 4.69 11.53 -12.44
CA GLU A 5 5.87 12.14 -11.81
C GLU A 5 7.08 11.20 -11.85
N PHE A 6 6.86 9.90 -11.61
CA PHE A 6 7.92 8.88 -11.65
C PHE A 6 8.43 8.67 -13.07
N GLU A 7 7.53 8.69 -14.06
CA GLU A 7 7.92 8.60 -15.48
C GLU A 7 8.76 9.81 -15.93
N LYS A 8 8.54 10.98 -15.34
CA LYS A 8 9.30 12.21 -15.66
C LYS A 8 10.65 12.27 -14.95
N ASN A 9 10.74 11.79 -13.71
CA ASN A 9 11.97 11.79 -12.94
C ASN A 9 12.00 10.67 -11.89
N SER A 10 12.74 9.61 -12.18
CA SER A 10 12.88 8.44 -11.31
C SER A 10 14.10 8.47 -10.39
N LEU A 11 14.85 9.59 -10.34
CA LEU A 11 16.08 9.71 -9.54
C LEU A 11 15.85 10.18 -8.10
N SER A 12 14.66 10.70 -7.80
CA SER A 12 14.28 11.16 -6.46
C SER A 12 13.20 10.27 -5.85
N ASN A 13 13.07 10.34 -4.53
CA ASN A 13 11.97 9.69 -3.82
C ASN A 13 10.63 10.29 -4.26
N ILE A 14 9.67 9.43 -4.59
CA ILE A 14 8.30 9.81 -4.96
C ILE A 14 7.34 9.12 -4.01
N ILE A 15 6.34 9.86 -3.55
CA ILE A 15 5.32 9.37 -2.62
C ILE A 15 4.00 9.26 -3.37
N LEU A 16 3.57 8.03 -3.60
CA LEU A 16 2.26 7.75 -4.17
C LEU A 16 1.27 7.45 -3.05
N ARG A 17 0.12 8.14 -3.05
CA ARG A 17 -0.92 7.98 -2.03
C ARG A 17 -2.29 7.79 -2.67
N SER A 18 -3.15 7.04 -1.98
CA SER A 18 -4.57 6.97 -2.32
C SER A 18 -5.23 8.33 -2.04
N THR A 19 -6.24 8.68 -2.83
CA THR A 19 -7.13 9.83 -2.54
C THR A 19 -8.13 9.50 -1.45
N TYR A 20 -8.21 8.23 -1.03
CA TYR A 20 -9.07 7.80 0.06
C TYR A 20 -8.62 8.41 1.39
N THR A 21 -9.53 9.13 2.03
CA THR A 21 -9.39 9.60 3.40
C THR A 21 -10.49 8.97 4.24
N PRO A 22 -10.16 8.28 5.35
CA PRO A 22 -11.18 7.83 6.29
C PRO A 22 -12.00 9.04 6.76
N SER A 23 -13.33 8.92 6.74
CA SER A 23 -14.22 9.98 7.20
C SER A 23 -13.92 10.30 8.66
N ALA A 24 -13.45 11.52 8.93
CA ALA A 24 -13.17 12.03 10.27
C ALA A 24 -14.44 12.33 11.10
N ASN A 25 -15.64 12.06 10.56
CA ASN A 25 -16.91 12.39 11.22
C ASN A 25 -17.37 11.36 12.27
N ASP A 26 -16.64 10.27 12.43
CA ASP A 26 -16.88 9.36 13.54
C ASP A 26 -15.95 9.78 14.69
N ASN A 27 -16.54 10.37 15.74
CA ASN A 27 -15.90 10.52 17.06
C ASN A 27 -15.72 9.15 17.74
N ASP A 28 -15.47 8.11 16.94
CA ASP A 28 -15.42 6.71 17.31
C ASP A 28 -13.97 6.38 17.63
N THR A 29 -13.57 6.72 18.86
CA THR A 29 -12.27 6.38 19.44
C THR A 29 -12.00 4.87 19.47
N ASP A 30 -12.99 4.03 19.14
CA ASP A 30 -12.91 2.57 19.13
C ASP A 30 -12.66 1.96 17.74
N LYS A 31 -12.51 2.77 16.67
CA LYS A 31 -12.17 2.24 15.34
C LYS A 31 -10.72 1.78 15.28
N SER A 32 -10.54 0.46 15.26
CA SER A 32 -9.25 -0.19 15.06
C SER A 32 -8.97 -0.41 13.56
N PHE A 33 -7.70 -0.25 13.19
CA PHE A 33 -7.23 -0.44 11.82
C PHE A 33 -6.04 -1.41 11.82
N PHE A 34 -6.01 -2.24 10.79
CA PHE A 34 -4.84 -3.04 10.46
C PHE A 34 -3.96 -2.26 9.48
N LEU A 35 -2.66 -2.21 9.75
CA LEU A 35 -1.64 -1.59 8.89
C LEU A 35 -0.68 -2.69 8.42
N GLY A 36 -0.56 -2.86 7.11
CA GLY A 36 0.46 -3.71 6.49
C GLY A 36 1.53 -2.86 5.82
N ILE A 37 2.79 -3.26 5.98
CA ILE A 37 3.96 -2.63 5.38
C ILE A 37 4.77 -3.72 4.68
N ASP A 38 5.20 -3.45 3.45
CA ASP A 38 6.02 -4.38 2.68
C ASP A 38 6.95 -3.64 1.71
N GLU A 39 8.04 -4.29 1.31
CA GLU A 39 9.02 -3.77 0.37
C GLU A 39 9.25 -4.66 -0.85
N ALA A 40 9.61 -4.02 -1.97
CA ALA A 40 10.01 -4.70 -3.19
C ALA A 40 11.28 -4.09 -3.78
N GLY A 41 12.04 -4.90 -4.52
CA GLY A 41 13.31 -4.48 -5.12
C GLY A 41 14.51 -4.59 -4.18
N ARG A 42 14.45 -5.44 -3.15
CA ARG A 42 15.62 -5.79 -2.33
C ARG A 42 16.51 -6.81 -3.06
N GLY A 43 17.76 -6.45 -3.35
CA GLY A 43 18.76 -7.37 -3.92
C GLY A 43 19.19 -7.12 -5.37
N PRO A 44 18.36 -6.60 -6.28
CA PRO A 44 18.80 -6.13 -7.58
C PRO A 44 19.91 -5.08 -7.48
N VAL A 45 20.83 -5.12 -8.44
CA VAL A 45 21.92 -4.13 -8.56
C VAL A 45 21.40 -2.81 -9.14
N LEU A 46 20.34 -2.88 -9.94
CA LEU A 46 19.74 -1.75 -10.65
C LEU A 46 18.24 -1.73 -10.43
N GLY A 47 17.67 -0.52 -10.43
CA GLY A 47 16.24 -0.27 -10.25
C GLY A 47 15.90 0.38 -8.90
N PRO A 48 14.71 0.98 -8.78
CA PRO A 48 14.28 1.63 -7.56
C PRO A 48 13.91 0.60 -6.49
N MET A 49 14.13 0.96 -5.22
CA MET A 49 13.53 0.26 -4.07
C MET A 49 12.16 0.88 -3.78
N VAL A 50 11.15 0.04 -3.60
CA VAL A 50 9.77 0.49 -3.33
C VAL A 50 9.35 0.02 -1.95
N TYR A 51 8.81 0.94 -1.17
CA TYR A 51 8.12 0.63 0.08
C TYR A 51 6.63 0.93 -0.09
N SER A 52 5.79 0.04 0.40
CA SER A 52 4.35 0.17 0.37
C SER A 52 3.77 0.07 1.77
N ALA A 53 2.68 0.80 2.00
CA ALA A 53 1.87 0.66 3.18
C ALA A 53 0.40 0.67 2.76
N PHE A 54 -0.39 -0.21 3.36
CA PHE A 54 -1.84 -0.23 3.18
C PHE A 54 -2.49 -0.34 4.55
N PHE A 55 -3.70 0.18 4.67
CA PHE A 55 -4.49 0.04 5.87
C PHE A 55 -5.92 -0.39 5.52
N CYS A 56 -6.54 -1.11 6.44
CA CYS A 56 -7.91 -1.60 6.32
C CYS A 56 -8.56 -1.58 7.71
N ASP A 57 -9.86 -1.32 7.79
CA ASP A 57 -10.59 -1.49 9.05
C ASP A 57 -10.87 -2.98 9.32
N GLU A 58 -11.28 -3.30 10.54
CA GLU A 58 -11.56 -4.69 10.92
C GLU A 58 -12.73 -5.31 10.15
N ASN A 59 -13.71 -4.50 9.73
CA ASN A 59 -14.91 -4.98 9.03
C ASN A 59 -14.60 -5.44 7.61
N HIS A 60 -13.55 -4.89 6.98
CA HIS A 60 -13.13 -5.21 5.62
C HIS A 60 -11.92 -6.13 5.58
N LEU A 61 -11.48 -6.69 6.72
CA LEU A 61 -10.35 -7.62 6.78
C LEU A 61 -10.59 -8.91 5.96
N SER A 62 -11.83 -9.40 5.92
CA SER A 62 -12.19 -10.59 5.13
C SER A 62 -11.97 -10.38 3.62
N ILE A 63 -12.18 -9.16 3.12
CA ILE A 63 -11.98 -8.81 1.70
C ILE A 63 -10.52 -9.04 1.29
N LEU A 64 -9.55 -8.78 2.18
CA LEU A 64 -8.13 -9.03 1.89
C LEU A 64 -7.84 -10.52 1.69
N SER A 65 -8.58 -11.39 2.39
CA SER A 65 -8.47 -12.84 2.21
C SER A 65 -9.07 -13.27 0.87
N ASP A 66 -10.24 -12.72 0.51
CA ASP A 66 -10.92 -13.00 -0.75
C ASP A 66 -10.13 -12.51 -1.98
N LEU A 67 -9.41 -11.39 -1.84
CA LEU A 67 -8.51 -10.85 -2.87
C LEU A 67 -7.23 -11.68 -3.05
N GLY A 68 -7.01 -12.70 -2.22
CA GLY A 68 -5.80 -13.50 -2.28
C GLY A 68 -4.53 -12.70 -1.94
N CYS A 69 -4.65 -11.65 -1.11
CA CYS A 69 -3.51 -10.86 -0.65
C CYS A 69 -2.54 -11.66 0.26
N ALA A 70 -2.84 -12.94 0.52
CA ALA A 70 -1.89 -13.90 1.08
C ALA A 70 -0.98 -14.43 -0.05
N GLY A 71 0.21 -13.84 -0.17
CA GLY A 71 1.15 -14.13 -1.25
C GLY A 71 1.45 -15.62 -1.42
N ASN A 72 1.11 -16.16 -2.58
CA ASN A 72 1.93 -17.21 -3.15
C ASN A 72 3.21 -16.53 -3.65
N SER A 73 4.38 -17.10 -3.34
CA SER A 73 5.69 -16.58 -3.76
C SER A 73 5.91 -16.63 -5.29
N THR A 74 4.86 -16.81 -6.07
CA THR A 74 4.90 -17.00 -7.52
C THR A 74 3.57 -16.54 -8.11
N LEU A 75 3.51 -15.26 -8.48
CA LEU A 75 2.55 -14.75 -9.45
C LEU A 75 3.18 -14.97 -10.83
N TYR A 76 2.51 -15.74 -11.70
CA TYR A 76 2.89 -15.95 -13.09
C TYR A 76 2.24 -14.91 -14.01
#